data_AF-A0A7V9L9L8-F1
#
_entry.id   AF-A0A7V9L9L8-F1
#
_cell.length_a   1.000
_cell.length_b   1.000
_cell.length_c   1.000
_cell.angle_alpha   90.00
_cell.angle_beta   90.00
_cell.angle_gamma   90.00
#
_symmetry.space_group_name_H-M   'P 1'
#
loop_
_entity.id
_entity.type
_entity.pdbx_description
1 polymer ?
#
loop_
_entity_poly.entity_id
_entity_poly.type
_entity_poly.pdbx_seq_one_letter_code
_entity_poly.pdbx_strand_id
1 'polypeptide(L)'
;MTELSFERGADTLPIGVERVVGALAAWAKQNPEGFVVVEGHTDRYGDAKRNLALSVRRADSVVKQLLALGIARDQIVIGGFGMSPKGRRVVVWTSRSDVQTIEAQLRARGAKTVQTSVLVASL
;
A
#
# COMPACT_ATOMS: atom_id res chain seq x y z
N MET A 1 2.53 8.40 9.07
CA MET A 1 2.04 8.37 7.67
C MET A 1 3.16 8.92 6.79
N THR A 2 3.46 8.23 5.70
CA THR A 2 4.50 8.60 4.74
C THR A 2 3.93 8.61 3.33
N GLU A 3 4.35 9.54 2.49
CA GLU A 3 3.89 9.66 1.11
C GLU A 3 5.06 9.51 0.14
N LEU A 4 4.87 8.67 -0.88
CA LEU A 4 5.84 8.40 -1.95
C LEU A 4 5.25 8.90 -3.27
N SER A 5 5.88 9.89 -3.88
CA SER A 5 5.42 10.47 -5.15
C SER A 5 5.95 9.69 -6.34
N PHE A 6 5.11 9.41 -7.34
CA PHE A 6 5.46 8.69 -8.56
C PHE A 6 5.34 9.59 -9.79
N GLU A 7 6.18 9.32 -10.79
CA GLU A 7 6.03 9.92 -12.11
C GLU A 7 4.75 9.47 -12.81
N ARG A 8 4.29 10.27 -13.79
CA ARG A 8 3.05 9.96 -14.53
C ARG A 8 3.18 8.60 -15.23
N GLY A 9 2.18 7.73 -15.03
CA GLY A 9 2.14 6.41 -15.66
C GLY A 9 3.18 5.41 -15.15
N ALA A 10 4.11 5.82 -14.29
CA ALA A 10 5.17 4.98 -13.76
C ALA A 10 4.77 4.30 -12.44
N ASP A 11 5.30 3.10 -12.24
CA ASP A 11 5.30 2.32 -11.00
C ASP A 11 6.72 2.04 -10.48
N THR A 12 7.76 2.57 -11.14
CA THR A 12 9.13 2.62 -10.63
C THR A 12 9.17 3.40 -9.31
N LEU A 13 9.85 2.84 -8.31
CA LEU A 13 10.00 3.49 -7.01
C LEU A 13 10.74 4.83 -7.12
N PRO A 14 10.31 5.85 -6.35
CA PRO A 14 11.01 7.13 -6.32
C PRO A 14 12.35 7.04 -5.59
N ILE A 15 13.24 7.98 -5.92
CA ILE A 15 14.54 8.14 -5.25
C ILE A 15 14.33 8.36 -3.74
N GLY A 16 15.13 7.68 -2.92
CA GLY A 16 15.10 7.84 -1.46
C GLY A 16 14.01 7.02 -0.77
N VAL A 17 13.28 6.19 -1.52
CA VAL A 17 12.32 5.23 -0.96
C VAL A 17 12.97 4.33 0.09
N GLU A 18 14.24 3.98 -0.07
CA GLU A 18 14.99 3.00 0.72
C GLU A 18 15.00 3.37 2.21
N ARG A 19 15.20 4.65 2.51
CA ARG A 19 15.19 5.17 3.89
C ARG A 19 13.80 5.01 4.53
N VAL A 20 12.75 5.29 3.76
CA VAL A 20 11.37 5.20 4.22
C VAL A 20 10.98 3.76 4.50
N VAL A 21 11.19 2.86 3.54
CA VAL A 21 10.85 1.44 3.69
C VAL A 21 11.72 0.75 4.75
N GLY A 22 12.97 1.19 4.94
CA GLY A 22 13.84 0.72 6.02
C GLY A 22 13.27 1.03 7.41
N ALA A 23 12.78 2.26 7.62
CA ALA A 23 12.13 2.64 8.88
C ALA A 23 10.84 1.85 9.13
N LEU A 24 10.02 1.64 8.09
CA LEU A 24 8.81 0.83 8.17
C LEU A 24 9.12 -0.65 8.49
N ALA A 25 10.18 -1.20 7.89
CA ALA A 25 10.62 -2.57 8.16
C ALA A 25 11.15 -2.73 9.58
N ALA A 26 11.92 -1.76 10.08
CA ALA A 26 12.36 -1.76 11.47
C ALA A 26 11.17 -1.72 12.44
N TRP A 27 10.17 -0.88 12.16
CA TRP A 27 8.94 -0.83 12.95
C TRP A 27 8.18 -2.15 12.91
N ALA A 28 7.95 -2.74 11.73
CA ALA A 28 7.19 -3.99 11.59
C ALA A 28 7.85 -5.17 12.33
N LYS A 29 9.19 -5.24 12.31
CA LYS A 29 9.95 -6.26 13.07
C LYS A 29 9.81 -6.13 14.59
N GLN A 30 9.60 -4.91 15.09
CA GLN A 30 9.35 -4.65 16.51
C GLN A 30 7.87 -4.81 16.89
N ASN A 31 6.97 -4.95 15.91
CA ASN A 31 5.53 -4.99 16.10
C ASN A 31 4.95 -6.16 15.28
N PRO A 32 5.18 -7.42 15.67
CA PRO A 32 4.77 -8.59 14.88
C PRO A 32 3.26 -8.67 14.64
N GLU A 33 2.44 -8.14 15.55
CA GLU A 33 0.97 -8.05 15.39
C GLU A 33 0.53 -6.77 14.66
N GLY A 34 1.46 -5.87 14.34
CA GLY A 34 1.19 -4.63 13.65
C GLY A 34 1.14 -4.81 12.13
N PHE A 35 0.38 -3.94 11.47
CA PHE A 35 0.22 -3.91 10.03
C PHE A 35 0.87 -2.68 9.41
N VAL A 36 1.50 -2.88 8.26
CA VAL A 36 1.91 -1.83 7.32
C VAL A 36 0.87 -1.76 6.21
N VAL A 37 0.20 -0.62 6.10
CA VAL A 37 -0.87 -0.41 5.12
C VAL A 37 -0.38 0.49 4.00
N VAL A 38 -0.55 0.03 2.76
CA VAL A 38 -0.03 0.65 1.54
C VAL A 38 -1.18 1.03 0.62
N GLU A 39 -1.42 2.33 0.47
CA GLU A 39 -2.50 2.88 -0.35
C GLU A 39 -1.97 3.39 -1.68
N GLY A 40 -2.42 2.79 -2.78
CA GLY A 40 -2.08 3.23 -4.13
C GLY A 40 -3.06 4.26 -4.67
N HIS A 41 -2.54 5.33 -5.28
CA HIS A 41 -3.31 6.37 -5.95
C HIS A 41 -2.73 6.76 -7.32
N THR A 42 -3.58 7.30 -8.19
CA THR A 42 -3.22 7.86 -9.49
C THR A 42 -3.80 9.26 -9.72
N ASP A 43 -3.39 9.88 -10.83
CA ASP A 43 -3.98 11.14 -11.30
C ASP A 43 -5.52 11.07 -11.38
N ARG A 44 -6.15 12.25 -11.33
CA ARG A 44 -7.61 12.41 -11.33
C ARG A 44 -8.27 12.31 -12.72
N TYR A 45 -7.49 12.03 -13.76
CA TYR A 45 -7.93 12.05 -15.16
C TYR A 45 -7.53 10.74 -15.85
N GLY A 46 -8.24 10.43 -16.95
CA GLY A 46 -8.00 9.24 -17.76
C GLY A 46 -8.90 8.05 -17.41
N ASP A 47 -8.55 6.87 -17.94
CA ASP A 47 -9.37 5.67 -17.79
C ASP A 47 -9.34 5.12 -16.35
N ALA A 48 -10.53 4.92 -15.78
CA ALA A 48 -10.69 4.52 -14.38
C ALA A 48 -10.09 3.13 -14.08
N LYS A 49 -10.29 2.16 -14.99
CA LYS A 49 -9.81 0.79 -14.82
C LYS A 49 -8.28 0.74 -14.88
N ARG A 50 -7.68 1.43 -15.85
CA ARG A 50 -6.23 1.60 -16.00
C ARG A 50 -5.62 2.27 -14.79
N ASN A 51 -6.28 3.31 -14.27
CA ASN A 51 -5.82 4.04 -13.09
C ASN A 51 -5.90 3.20 -11.82
N LEU A 52 -6.98 2.41 -11.65
CA LEU A 52 -7.05 1.45 -10.54
C LEU A 52 -5.92 0.42 -10.61
N ALA A 53 -5.70 -0.20 -11.78
CA ALA A 53 -4.62 -1.16 -11.96
C ALA A 53 -3.23 -0.54 -11.72
N LEU A 54 -2.99 0.68 -12.19
CA LEU A 54 -1.72 1.39 -11.93
C LEU A 54 -1.54 1.71 -10.45
N SER A 55 -2.62 2.08 -9.75
CA SER A 55 -2.57 2.35 -8.31
C SER A 55 -2.11 1.11 -7.52
N VAL A 56 -2.62 -0.07 -7.88
CA VAL A 56 -2.23 -1.34 -7.26
C VAL A 56 -0.78 -1.67 -7.57
N ARG A 57 -0.33 -1.53 -8.83
CA ARG A 57 1.08 -1.79 -9.20
C ARG A 57 2.08 -0.90 -8.47
N ARG A 58 1.73 0.36 -8.19
CA ARG A 58 2.57 1.24 -7.37
C ARG A 58 2.66 0.77 -5.93
N ALA A 59 1.53 0.40 -5.33
CA ALA A 59 1.52 -0.19 -4.00
C ALA A 59 2.36 -1.48 -3.97
N ASP A 60 2.20 -2.37 -4.97
CA ASP A 60 2.97 -3.60 -5.10
C ASP A 60 4.48 -3.35 -5.21
N SER A 61 4.90 -2.28 -5.88
CA SER A 61 6.32 -1.93 -5.99
C SER A 61 6.92 -1.57 -4.62
N VAL A 62 6.14 -0.88 -3.78
CA VAL A 62 6.52 -0.61 -2.39
C VAL A 62 6.49 -1.90 -1.56
N VAL A 63 5.46 -2.74 -1.72
CA VAL A 63 5.35 -4.04 -1.04
C VAL A 63 6.53 -4.95 -1.35
N LYS A 64 6.97 -5.05 -2.62
CA LYS A 64 8.14 -5.84 -3.00
C LYS A 64 9.39 -5.42 -2.24
N GLN A 65 9.60 -4.12 -2.06
CA GLN A 65 10.73 -3.60 -1.30
C GLN A 65 10.59 -3.89 0.21
N LEU A 66 9.39 -3.78 0.77
CA LEU A 66 9.11 -4.13 2.17
C LEU A 66 9.35 -5.64 2.44
N LEU A 67 8.91 -6.51 1.54
CA LEU A 67 9.16 -7.95 1.60
C LEU A 67 10.66 -8.26 1.50
N ALA A 68 11.39 -7.59 0.60
CA ALA A 68 12.84 -7.74 0.47
C ALA A 68 13.60 -7.34 1.75
N LEU A 69 13.02 -6.48 2.58
CA LEU A 69 13.55 -6.09 3.89
C LEU A 69 13.13 -7.03 5.03
N GLY A 70 12.36 -8.07 4.72
CA GLY A 70 11.95 -9.13 5.64
C GLY A 70 10.70 -8.80 6.45
N ILE A 71 9.83 -7.90 5.98
CA ILE A 71 8.48 -7.77 6.55
C ILE A 71 7.67 -8.99 6.11
N ALA A 72 6.94 -9.61 7.04
CA ALA A 72 6.08 -10.74 6.71
C ALA A 72 4.87 -10.28 5.89
N ARG A 73 4.46 -11.11 4.92
CA ARG A 73 3.42 -10.74 3.94
C ARG A 73 2.06 -10.55 4.62
N ASP A 74 1.78 -11.29 5.68
CA ASP A 74 0.59 -11.16 6.55
C ASP A 74 0.52 -9.84 7.33
N GLN A 75 1.65 -9.17 7.57
CA GLN A 75 1.68 -7.82 8.14
C GLN A 75 1.36 -6.71 7.13
N ILE A 76 1.07 -7.02 5.86
CA ILE A 76 0.87 -6.00 4.82
C ILE A 76 -0.57 -6.00 4.30
N VAL A 77 -1.19 -4.81 4.28
CA VAL A 77 -2.51 -4.57 3.68
C VAL A 77 -2.38 -3.57 2.55
N ILE A 78 -2.99 -3.85 1.40
CA ILE A 78 -2.94 -2.97 0.22
C ILE A 78 -4.33 -2.40 -0.05
N GLY A 79 -4.43 -1.08 -0.22
CA GLY A 79 -5.63 -0.38 -0.67
C GLY A 79 -5.44 0.24 -2.05
N GLY A 80 -6.18 -0.21 -3.06
CA GLY A 80 -6.18 0.38 -4.40
C GLY A 80 -7.30 1.40 -4.55
N PHE A 81 -6.96 2.69 -4.67
CA PHE A 81 -7.96 3.76 -4.81
C PHE A 81 -8.17 4.17 -6.27
N GLY A 82 -7.22 3.88 -7.17
CA GLY A 82 -7.21 4.44 -8.51
C GLY A 82 -7.12 5.97 -8.48
N MET A 83 -7.98 6.62 -9.26
CA MET A 83 -8.07 8.08 -9.33
C MET A 83 -8.54 8.64 -8.00
N SER A 84 -7.73 9.51 -7.39
CA SER A 84 -8.08 10.13 -6.10
C SER A 84 -7.51 11.54 -5.98
N PRO A 85 -7.97 12.35 -5.00
CA PRO A 85 -7.38 13.66 -4.70
C PRO A 85 -5.88 13.59 -4.32
N LYS A 86 -5.39 12.42 -3.87
CA LYS A 86 -3.98 12.21 -3.54
C LYS A 86 -3.09 12.07 -4.79
N GLY A 87 -3.65 11.96 -6.00
CA GLY A 87 -2.89 11.98 -7.24
C GLY A 87 -1.88 10.84 -7.34
N ARG A 88 -0.69 11.12 -7.88
CA ARG A 88 0.36 10.10 -8.15
C ARG A 88 1.17 9.73 -6.90
N ARG A 89 0.50 9.19 -5.88
CA ARG A 89 1.15 8.85 -4.61
C ARG A 89 0.87 7.42 -4.19
N VAL A 90 1.82 6.86 -3.47
CA VAL A 90 1.55 5.78 -2.52
C VAL A 90 1.62 6.36 -1.11
N VAL A 91 0.58 6.12 -0.31
CA VAL A 91 0.58 6.48 1.11
C VAL A 91 0.84 5.23 1.92
N VAL A 92 1.76 5.31 2.87
CA VAL A 92 2.06 4.22 3.79
C VAL A 92 1.83 4.66 5.22
N TRP A 93 1.16 3.82 6.00
CA TRP A 93 0.96 4.04 7.43
C TRP A 93 1.00 2.71 8.17
N THR A 94 1.22 2.79 9.47
CA THR A 94 1.30 1.62 10.35
C THR A 94 0.11 1.61 11.29
N SER A 95 -0.37 0.44 11.66
CA SER A 95 -1.49 0.26 12.57
C SER A 95 -1.31 -0.94 13.47
N ARG A 96 -1.90 -0.90 14.67
CA ARG A 96 -2.03 -2.06 15.55
C ARG A 96 -3.49 -2.55 15.66
N SER A 97 -4.40 -1.98 14.86
CA SER A 97 -5.77 -2.47 14.76
C SER A 97 -5.81 -3.81 14.03
N ASP A 98 -6.86 -4.58 14.27
CA ASP A 98 -7.11 -5.81 13.51
C ASP A 98 -7.35 -5.51 12.02
N VAL A 99 -7.19 -6.56 11.20
CA VAL A 99 -7.27 -6.44 9.74
C VAL A 99 -8.65 -5.97 9.28
N GLN A 100 -9.74 -6.40 9.92
CA GLN A 100 -11.11 -6.04 9.50
C GLN A 100 -11.37 -4.55 9.72
N THR A 101 -10.89 -4.00 10.84
CA THR A 101 -10.90 -2.55 11.11
C THR A 101 -10.11 -1.78 10.05
N ILE A 102 -8.91 -2.26 9.69
CA ILE A 102 -8.09 -1.63 8.65
C ILE A 102 -8.81 -1.65 7.29
N GLU A 103 -9.40 -2.78 6.91
CA GLU A 103 -10.13 -2.88 5.66
C GLU A 103 -11.36 -1.95 5.65
N ALA A 104 -12.11 -1.89 6.74
CA ALA A 104 -13.26 -1.00 6.90
C ALA A 104 -12.84 0.47 6.76
N GLN A 105 -11.72 0.85 7.38
CA GLN A 105 -11.13 2.19 7.25
C GLN A 105 -10.73 2.51 5.81
N LEU A 106 -10.09 1.58 5.10
CA LEU A 106 -9.72 1.76 3.69
C LEU A 106 -10.95 1.94 2.80
N ARG A 107 -11.97 1.09 2.98
CA ARG A 107 -13.24 1.19 2.24
C ARG A 107 -13.96 2.50 2.53
N ALA A 108 -14.04 2.91 3.80
CA ALA A 108 -14.64 4.19 4.20
C ALA A 108 -13.91 5.41 3.59
N ARG A 109 -12.58 5.31 3.39
CA ARG A 109 -11.80 6.33 2.68
C ARG A 109 -11.93 6.28 1.15
N GLY A 110 -12.60 5.26 0.60
CA GLY A 110 -12.88 5.15 -0.83
C GLY A 110 -11.96 4.19 -1.60
N ALA A 111 -11.24 3.29 -0.93
CA ALA A 111 -10.51 2.22 -1.59
C ALA A 111 -11.48 1.39 -2.45
N LYS A 112 -11.14 1.18 -3.72
CA LYS A 112 -11.92 0.40 -4.68
C LYS A 112 -11.59 -1.09 -4.59
N THR A 113 -10.36 -1.40 -4.19
CA THR A 113 -9.91 -2.75 -3.89
C THR A 113 -9.14 -2.73 -2.58
N VAL A 114 -9.30 -3.77 -1.78
CA VAL A 114 -8.45 -4.03 -0.61
C VAL A 114 -7.92 -5.45 -0.77
N GLN A 115 -6.61 -5.61 -0.65
CA GLN A 115 -5.95 -6.91 -0.70
C GLN A 115 -5.24 -7.12 0.63
N THR A 116 -5.54 -8.24 1.27
CA THR A 116 -4.91 -8.71 2.48
C THR A 116 -4.34 -10.09 2.20
N SER A 117 -3.30 -10.46 2.92
CA SER A 117 -2.68 -11.78 2.78
C SER A 117 -3.40 -12.85 3.59
N VAL A 118 -4.64 -12.59 4.02
CA VAL A 118 -5.46 -13.58 4.74
C VAL A 118 -5.51 -14.80 3.85
N LEU A 119 -4.89 -15.88 4.33
CA LEU A 119 -4.89 -17.19 3.72
C LEU A 119 -6.26 -17.43 3.10
N VAL A 120 -6.28 -17.65 1.79
CA VAL A 120 -7.28 -18.55 1.22
C VAL A 120 -6.93 -19.90 1.88
N ALA A 121 -7.47 -20.13 3.07
CA ALA A 121 -7.47 -21.45 3.65
C ALA A 121 -8.25 -22.31 2.66
N SER A 122 -7.56 -23.32 2.16
CA SER A 122 -8.06 -24.35 1.27
C SER A 122 -9.52 -24.69 1.56
N LEU A 123 -10.34 -24.65 0.52
CA LEU A 123 -11.49 -25.54 0.33
C LEU A 123 -11.30 -26.24 -1.01
#